data_AF-A0A2G4G5Y5-F1
#
_entry.id   AF-A0A2G4G5Y5-F1
#
_cell.length_a   1.000
_cell.length_b   1.000
_cell.length_c   1.000
_cell.angle_alpha   90.00
_cell.angle_beta   90.00
_cell.angle_gamma   90.00
#
_symmetry.space_group_name_H-M   'P 1'
#
loop_
_entity.id
_entity.type
_entity.pdbx_description
1 polymer ?
#
loop_
_entity_poly.entity_id
_entity_poly.type
_entity_poly.pdbx_seq_one_letter_code
_entity_poly.pdbx_strand_id
1 'polypeptide(L)'
;MDNSKPKLVTKQGAVIDITLTLIFFVAMTDVLKNHVPWVESGEFAVLLGGAYASACLSGVFWLALSLFRVTLADQVLQKVESPKNN
;
A
#
# COMPACT_ATOMS: atom_id res chain seq x y z
N MET A 1 35.82 10.61 -8.46
CA MET A 1 34.63 11.19 -9.11
C MET A 1 33.44 10.43 -8.57
N ASP A 2 32.72 11.07 -7.64
CA ASP A 2 31.72 10.47 -6.77
C ASP A 2 30.55 9.81 -7.52
N ASN A 3 30.23 8.59 -7.10
CA ASN A 3 29.17 7.72 -7.61
C ASN A 3 27.78 8.18 -7.12
N SER A 4 27.43 9.45 -7.31
CA SER A 4 26.12 9.99 -6.95
C SER A 4 25.07 9.66 -8.00
N LYS A 5 24.88 8.37 -8.30
CA LYS A 5 23.73 7.91 -9.09
C LYS A 5 22.47 8.20 -8.24
N PRO A 6 21.52 9.04 -8.69
CA PRO A 6 20.28 9.23 -7.96
C PRO A 6 19.64 7.85 -7.80
N LYS A 7 19.47 7.43 -6.55
CA LYS A 7 19.01 6.09 -6.21
C LYS A 7 17.54 6.00 -6.59
N LEU A 8 17.26 5.60 -7.84
CA LEU A 8 15.92 5.53 -8.44
C LEU A 8 14.96 4.55 -7.74
N VAL A 9 15.42 3.82 -6.72
CA VAL A 9 14.55 3.09 -5.80
C VAL A 9 14.99 3.45 -4.39
N THR A 10 14.41 4.53 -3.86
CA THR A 10 14.59 4.90 -2.46
C THR A 10 13.90 3.84 -1.60
N LYS A 11 14.67 3.15 -0.74
CA LYS A 11 14.13 2.16 0.22
C LYS A 11 13.02 2.76 1.10
N GLN A 12 13.02 4.07 1.32
CA GLN A 12 11.99 4.75 2.14
C GLN A 12 10.58 4.55 1.60
N GLY A 13 10.37 4.57 0.28
CA GLY A 13 9.01 4.37 -0.22
C GLY A 13 8.48 2.98 0.11
N ALA A 14 9.34 1.96 0.21
CA ALA A 14 8.88 0.59 0.52
C ALA A 14 8.47 0.50 1.98
N VAL A 15 9.18 1.21 2.86
CA VAL A 15 8.83 1.34 4.27
C VAL A 15 7.51 2.10 4.45
N ILE A 16 7.29 3.16 3.66
CA ILE A 16 6.03 3.90 3.65
C ILE A 16 4.90 2.99 3.20
N ASP A 17 5.11 2.19 2.14
CA ASP A 17 4.12 1.25 1.65
C ASP A 17 3.73 0.22 2.73
N ILE A 18 4.69 -0.27 3.54
CA ILE A 18 4.45 -1.25 4.64
C ILE A 18 3.66 -0.60 5.75
N THR A 19 4.05 0.60 6.12
CA THR A 19 3.40 1.34 7.18
C THR A 19 1.95 1.64 6.81
N LEU A 20 1.70 2.06 5.56
CA LEU A 20 0.37 2.39 5.07
C LEU A 20 -0.52 1.13 4.94
N THR A 21 0.03 0.01 4.49
CA THR A 21 -0.70 -1.28 4.45
C THR A 21 -1.06 -1.79 5.83
N LEU A 22 -0.16 -1.69 6.82
CA LEU A 22 -0.46 -2.10 8.19
C LEU A 22 -1.58 -1.25 8.80
N ILE A 23 -1.55 0.07 8.59
CA ILE A 23 -2.62 0.97 9.06
C ILE A 23 -3.95 0.60 8.39
N PHE A 24 -3.93 0.38 7.07
CA PHE A 24 -5.12 -0.03 6.32
C PHE A 24 -5.67 -1.38 6.80
N PHE A 25 -4.81 -2.35 7.08
CA PHE A 25 -5.20 -3.65 7.60
C PHE A 25 -5.94 -3.56 8.94
N VAL A 26 -5.41 -2.75 9.87
CA VAL A 26 -6.05 -2.54 11.19
C VAL A 26 -7.39 -1.84 11.03
N ALA A 27 -7.44 -0.75 10.25
CA ALA A 27 -8.66 -0.01 10.01
C ALA A 27 -9.75 -0.86 9.33
N MET A 28 -9.37 -1.66 8.32
CA MET A 28 -10.32 -2.50 7.59
C MET A 28 -10.83 -3.66 8.45
N THR A 29 -9.99 -4.21 9.33
CA THR A 29 -10.41 -5.24 10.28
C THR A 29 -11.43 -4.71 11.29
N ASP A 30 -11.28 -3.45 11.74
CA ASP A 30 -12.23 -2.80 12.65
C ASP A 30 -13.59 -2.54 11.99
N VAL A 31 -13.57 -2.08 10.73
CA VAL A 31 -14.78 -1.89 9.92
C VAL A 31 -15.48 -3.22 9.66
N LEU A 32 -14.75 -4.28 9.32
CA LEU A 32 -15.36 -5.58 9.02
C LEU A 32 -16.01 -6.23 10.24
N LYS A 33 -15.44 -6.06 11.44
CA LYS A 33 -16.07 -6.54 12.69
C LYS A 33 -17.46 -5.96 12.91
N ASN A 34 -17.70 -4.71 12.54
CA ASN A 34 -19.01 -4.07 12.66
C ASN A 34 -20.02 -4.52 11.59
N HIS A 35 -19.55 -5.00 10.44
CA HIS A 35 -20.41 -5.39 9.31
C HIS A 35 -20.69 -6.88 9.19
N VAL A 36 -20.04 -7.73 9.99
CA VAL A 36 -20.19 -9.19 9.91
C VAL A 36 -21.19 -9.69 10.97
N PRO A 37 -22.43 -10.04 10.59
CA PRO A 37 -23.42 -10.61 11.50
C PRO A 37 -23.16 -12.11 11.74
N TRP A 38 -21.95 -12.47 12.19
CA TRP A 38 -21.58 -13.86 12.56
C TRP A 38 -21.63 -14.06 14.08
N VAL A 39 -22.66 -13.51 14.71
CA VAL A 39 -22.85 -13.59 16.17
C VAL A 39 -23.04 -15.04 16.65
N GLU A 40 -23.53 -15.94 15.79
CA GLU A 40 -23.88 -17.33 16.14
C GLU A 40 -22.73 -18.34 16.04
N SER A 41 -21.62 -18.04 15.35
CA SER A 41 -20.55 -19.03 15.10
C SER A 41 -19.29 -18.84 15.97
N GLY A 42 -19.35 -17.95 16.95
CA GLY A 42 -18.27 -17.65 17.89
C GLY A 42 -17.33 -16.53 17.41
N GLU A 43 -16.92 -15.69 18.36
CA GLU A 43 -16.09 -14.49 18.15
C GLU A 43 -14.79 -14.76 17.37
N PHE A 44 -14.24 -15.97 17.51
CA PHE A 44 -13.09 -16.44 16.74
C PHE A 44 -13.34 -16.53 15.23
N ALA A 45 -14.52 -16.96 14.78
CA ALA A 45 -14.86 -17.07 13.36
C ALA A 45 -15.00 -15.70 12.70
N VAL A 46 -15.54 -14.72 13.43
CA VAL A 46 -15.65 -13.32 12.98
C VAL A 46 -14.28 -12.69 12.82
N LEU A 47 -13.38 -12.92 13.79
CA LEU A 47 -12.00 -12.47 13.73
C LEU A 47 -11.23 -13.12 12.58
N LEU A 48 -11.39 -14.42 12.36
CA LEU A 48 -10.71 -15.15 11.28
C LEU A 48 -11.21 -14.71 9.90
N GLY A 49 -12.54 -14.56 9.72
CA GLY A 49 -13.12 -14.07 8.47
C GLY A 49 -12.73 -12.61 8.19
N GLY A 50 -12.76 -11.76 9.21
CA GLY A 50 -12.31 -10.38 9.14
C GLY A 50 -10.83 -10.25 8.78
N ALA A 51 -9.98 -11.06 9.42
CA ALA A 51 -8.55 -11.09 9.16
C ALA A 51 -8.24 -11.61 7.74
N TYR A 52 -8.93 -12.65 7.27
CA TYR A 52 -8.69 -13.21 5.93
C TYR A 52 -9.09 -12.24 4.82
N ALA A 53 -10.25 -11.60 4.95
CA ALA A 53 -10.71 -10.57 4.01
C ALA A 53 -9.80 -9.34 4.03
N SER A 54 -9.43 -8.85 5.23
CA SER A 54 -8.52 -7.71 5.39
C SER A 54 -7.12 -8.01 4.85
N ALA A 55 -6.62 -9.25 5.00
CA ALA A 55 -5.32 -9.67 4.48
C ALA A 55 -5.29 -9.62 2.94
N CYS A 56 -6.36 -10.09 2.28
CA CYS A 56 -6.50 -10.01 0.83
C CYS A 56 -6.51 -8.55 0.33
N LEU A 57 -7.34 -7.70 0.95
CA LEU A 57 -7.44 -6.28 0.57
C LEU A 57 -6.14 -5.52 0.81
N SER A 58 -5.44 -5.83 1.90
CA SER A 58 -4.13 -5.25 2.20
C SER A 58 -3.06 -5.71 1.20
N GLY A 59 -3.14 -6.96 0.70
CA GLY A 59 -2.29 -7.45 -0.38
C GLY A 59 -2.53 -6.73 -1.71
N VAL A 60 -3.79 -6.43 -2.06
CA VAL A 60 -4.10 -5.63 -3.27
C VAL A 60 -3.62 -4.19 -3.11
N PHE A 61 -3.81 -3.60 -1.93
CA PHE A 61 -3.33 -2.25 -1.61
C PHE A 61 -1.79 -2.16 -1.72
N TRP A 62 -1.07 -3.17 -1.24
CA TRP A 62 0.38 -3.30 -1.41
C TRP A 62 0.82 -3.24 -2.88
N LEU A 63 0.16 -4.04 -3.73
CA LEU A 63 0.46 -4.06 -5.16
C LEU A 63 0.13 -2.72 -5.83
N ALA A 64 -0.97 -2.06 -5.44
CA ALA A 64 -1.33 -0.75 -5.94
C ALA A 64 -0.27 0.32 -5.60
N LEU A 65 0.26 0.31 -4.37
CA LEU A 65 1.34 1.22 -3.96
C LEU A 65 2.63 0.96 -4.74
N SER A 66 2.94 -0.32 -5.00
CA SER A 66 4.08 -0.73 -5.83
C SER A 66 4.00 -0.11 -7.23
N LEU A 67 2.81 -0.16 -7.85
CA LEU A 67 2.56 0.43 -9.17
C LEU A 67 2.60 1.96 -9.12
N PHE A 68 1.97 2.57 -8.11
CA PHE A 68 1.94 4.02 -7.93
C PHE A 68 3.36 4.60 -7.88
N ARG A 69 4.30 3.92 -7.22
CA ARG A 69 5.69 4.37 -7.15
C ARG A 69 6.44 4.30 -8.47
N VAL A 70 6.16 3.28 -9.30
CA VAL A 70 6.71 3.20 -10.66
C VAL A 70 6.14 4.32 -11.52
N THR A 71 4.83 4.56 -11.46
CA THR A 71 4.19 5.67 -12.17
C THR A 71 4.74 7.02 -11.72
N LEU A 72 4.94 7.24 -10.43
CA LEU A 72 5.46 8.51 -9.91
C LEU A 72 6.92 8.71 -10.35
N ALA A 73 7.74 7.65 -10.36
CA ALA A 73 9.08 7.70 -10.90
C ALA A 73 9.08 8.06 -12.41
N ASP A 74 8.16 7.48 -13.17
CA ASP A 74 7.99 7.77 -14.60
C ASP A 74 7.56 9.24 -14.83
N GLN A 75 6.59 9.74 -14.07
CA GLN A 75 6.14 11.15 -14.12
C GLN A 75 7.26 12.15 -13.78
N VAL A 76 8.09 11.82 -12.78
CA VAL A 76 9.26 12.65 -12.44
C VAL A 76 10.28 12.66 -13.57
N LEU A 77 10.52 11.52 -14.22
CA LEU A 77 11.41 11.43 -15.38
C LEU A 77 10.90 12.25 -16.56
N GLN A 78 9.62 12.11 -16.92
CA GLN A 78 8.99 12.87 -18.00
C GLN A 78 9.04 14.39 -17.77
N LYS A 79 8.90 14.83 -16.51
CA LYS A 79 8.99 16.25 -16.16
C LYS A 79 10.39 16.83 -16.31
N VAL A 80 11.43 16.01 -16.12
CA VAL A 80 12.83 16.40 -16.35
C VAL A 80 13.15 16.49 -17.85
N GLU A 81 12.54 15.62 -18.65
CA GLU A 81 12.78 15.53 -20.09
C GLU A 81 11.95 16.52 -20.92
N SER A 82 10.98 17.22 -20.33
CA SER A 82 10.28 18.32 -21.00
C SER A 82 11.25 19.50 -21.18
N PRO A 83 11.76 19.77 -22.40
CA PRO A 83 12.58 20.95 -22.62
C PRO A 83 11.69 22.16 -22.38
N LYS A 84 12.09 22.99 -21.42
CA LYS A 84 11.49 24.30 -21.20
C LYS A 84 11.71 25.12 -22.47
N ASN A 85 10.73 25.10 -23.36
CA ASN A 85 10.65 25.95 -24.52
C ASN A 85 10.07 27.30 -24.06
N ASN A 86 10.94 28.17 -23.56
CA ASN A 86 10.64 29.59 -23.43
C ASN A 86 11.79 30.45 -23.93
#